data_AF-A0A7W4BRJ7-F1
#
_entry.id   AF-A0A7W4BRJ7-F1
#
_cell.length_a   1.000
_cell.length_b   1.000
_cell.length_c   1.000
_cell.angle_alpha   90.00
_cell.angle_beta   90.00
_cell.angle_gamma   90.00
#
_symmetry.space_group_name_H-M   'P 1'
#
loop_
_entity.id
_entity.type
_entity.pdbx_description
1 polymer ?
#
loop_
_entity_poly.entity_id
_entity_poly.type
_entity_poly.pdbx_seq_one_letter_code
_entity_poly.pdbx_strand_id
1 'polypeptide(L)'
;MINNISTRLSKQAGFVLTIELILITTILIIGSFVGISAVRNALVKSQVAQQNRDITVADSNGVKLGKMLSLNEHETPIVPFIDGGVAPLAPDPAHKNYRAILGVRDDRFTSREPVYYDSPNCTGNPCIKGISDETSDNRGVDNIDASGAVSYLHALQGGPNYAIGRSDDGIIGHLYRSTPLQCPVDISDIQSRYMSQRVVTGTPCESFEVNNAEADVSCLVGVEVGLSVINVEPPVDNPLCESCPAGTESQGDILDRFLPGIEPLIDTVFGLLSRTGLTPNVDVTVGDICCPIGTQLEDNDDLVSSITYTVITKTFDILGLDLIDNRFVNNLLSRLGIQQGTLNCVANINLLSAEPVVDPYNDNFNVLDRFTPPFTINLPTNNNADDEWLYVAPDGEGINTGL
;
A
#
# COMPACT_ATOMS: atom_id res chain seq x y z
N MET A 1 104.12 42.17 -35.15
CA MET A 1 103.23 42.92 -36.07
C MET A 1 101.93 43.17 -35.35
N ILE A 2 101.60 44.46 -35.18
CA ILE A 2 100.36 44.96 -34.58
C ILE A 2 99.22 44.74 -35.58
N ASN A 3 98.04 44.30 -35.10
CA ASN A 3 96.77 44.90 -35.53
C ASN A 3 95.62 44.57 -34.58
N ASN A 4 94.73 45.56 -34.51
CA ASN A 4 93.79 45.89 -33.45
C ASN A 4 92.49 45.06 -33.45
N ILE A 5 91.97 44.89 -32.23
CA ILE A 5 90.59 45.12 -31.76
C ILE A 5 89.45 44.75 -32.73
N SER A 6 88.56 43.84 -32.31
CA SER A 6 87.13 44.17 -32.16
C SER A 6 86.37 43.08 -31.41
N THR A 7 85.63 43.53 -30.40
CA THR A 7 84.71 42.80 -29.52
C THR A 7 83.70 41.95 -30.29
N ARG A 8 83.59 40.66 -29.93
CA ARG A 8 82.46 39.82 -30.36
C ARG A 8 81.28 40.05 -29.43
N LEU A 9 80.26 40.76 -29.92
CA LEU A 9 78.91 40.66 -29.35
C LEU A 9 78.38 39.24 -29.55
N SER A 10 78.03 38.58 -28.46
CA SER A 10 77.17 37.40 -28.45
C SER A 10 75.80 37.78 -29.04
N LYS A 11 75.48 37.25 -30.22
CA LYS A 11 74.09 37.26 -30.73
C LYS A 11 73.42 35.98 -30.25
N GLN A 12 72.36 36.14 -29.45
CA GLN A 12 71.39 35.10 -29.13
C GLN A 12 70.89 34.43 -30.42
N ALA A 13 71.06 33.11 -30.51
CA ALA A 13 70.37 32.30 -31.50
C ALA A 13 68.97 31.97 -30.97
N GLY A 14 68.03 32.91 -31.14
CA GLY A 14 66.60 32.65 -30.94
C GLY A 14 66.05 31.93 -32.17
N PHE A 15 65.54 30.71 -32.00
CA PHE A 15 64.83 29.99 -33.06
C PHE A 15 63.47 30.66 -33.26
N VAL A 16 63.27 31.34 -34.40
CA VAL A 16 61.97 31.91 -34.78
C VAL A 16 61.08 30.76 -35.25
N LEU A 17 60.42 30.12 -34.31
CA LEU A 17 59.26 29.30 -34.59
C LEU A 17 58.15 30.28 -35.01
N THR A 18 57.87 30.36 -36.31
CA THR A 18 56.88 31.29 -36.84
C THR A 18 55.52 31.00 -36.20
N ILE A 19 54.80 32.06 -35.81
CA ILE A 19 53.49 31.99 -35.15
C ILE A 19 52.51 31.08 -35.90
N GLU A 20 52.67 31.01 -37.22
CA GLU A 20 51.89 30.18 -38.13
C GLU A 20 52.06 28.67 -37.87
N LEU A 21 53.27 28.21 -37.53
CA LEU A 21 53.52 26.81 -37.23
C LEU A 21 52.95 26.39 -35.88
N ILE A 22 52.96 27.29 -34.89
CA ILE A 22 52.29 27.08 -33.59
C ILE A 22 50.78 27.01 -33.77
N LEU A 23 50.23 27.87 -34.63
CA LEU A 23 48.79 27.94 -34.88
C LEU A 23 48.28 26.70 -35.63
N ILE A 24 49.03 26.21 -36.63
CA ILE A 24 48.71 24.97 -37.34
C ILE A 24 48.80 23.76 -36.39
N THR A 25 49.85 23.65 -35.58
CA THR A 25 49.99 22.51 -34.66
C THR A 25 48.92 22.52 -33.57
N THR A 26 48.53 23.68 -33.03
CA THR A 26 47.45 23.74 -32.03
C THR A 26 46.08 23.38 -32.61
N ILE A 27 45.73 23.84 -33.81
CA ILE A 27 44.48 23.43 -34.48
C ILE A 27 44.47 21.93 -34.76
N LEU A 28 45.59 21.38 -35.23
CA LEU A 28 45.68 19.96 -35.60
C LEU A 28 45.62 19.06 -34.35
N ILE A 29 46.28 19.43 -33.27
CA ILE A 29 46.25 18.68 -32.00
C ILE A 29 44.85 18.75 -31.38
N ILE A 30 44.29 19.96 -31.20
CA ILE A 30 42.96 20.12 -30.58
C ILE A 30 41.88 19.47 -31.44
N GLY A 31 41.92 19.66 -32.76
CA GLY A 31 40.99 19.05 -33.70
C GLY A 31 41.06 17.51 -33.70
N SER A 32 42.27 16.94 -33.59
CA SER A 32 42.45 15.49 -33.53
C SER A 32 41.94 14.89 -32.23
N PHE A 33 42.16 15.56 -31.09
CA PHE A 33 41.62 15.11 -29.80
C PHE A 33 40.09 15.12 -29.77
N VAL A 34 39.47 16.17 -30.33
CA VAL A 34 38.00 16.26 -30.44
C VAL A 34 37.46 15.18 -31.39
N GLY A 35 38.13 14.96 -32.53
CA GLY A 35 37.76 13.92 -33.50
C GLY A 35 37.83 12.50 -32.93
N ILE A 36 38.91 12.16 -32.24
CA ILE A 36 39.08 10.84 -31.59
C ILE A 36 38.04 10.64 -30.49
N SER A 37 37.75 11.67 -29.69
CA SER A 37 36.73 11.60 -28.64
C SER A 37 35.33 11.37 -29.22
N ALA A 38 34.98 12.06 -30.32
CA ALA A 38 33.71 11.88 -31.00
C ALA A 38 33.57 10.47 -31.59
N VAL A 39 34.61 9.95 -32.23
CA VAL A 39 34.62 8.58 -32.79
C VAL A 39 34.52 7.53 -31.68
N ARG A 40 35.24 7.71 -30.57
CA ARG A 40 35.14 6.80 -29.41
C ARG A 40 33.76 6.83 -28.78
N ASN A 41 33.16 8.01 -28.61
CA ASN A 41 31.81 8.14 -28.07
C ASN A 41 30.76 7.54 -29.01
N ALA A 42 30.92 7.70 -30.33
CA ALA A 42 30.05 7.08 -31.33
C ALA A 42 30.20 5.55 -31.36
N LEU A 43 31.43 5.04 -31.29
CA LEU A 43 31.71 3.59 -31.23
C LEU A 43 31.16 2.97 -29.95
N VAL A 44 31.38 3.59 -28.79
CA VAL A 44 30.83 3.14 -27.51
C VAL A 44 29.30 3.19 -27.54
N LYS A 45 28.69 4.26 -28.05
CA LYS A 45 27.23 4.31 -28.22
C LYS A 45 26.72 3.22 -29.17
N SER A 46 27.44 2.91 -30.25
CA SER A 46 27.04 1.84 -31.18
C SER A 46 27.23 0.44 -30.57
N GLN A 47 28.29 0.21 -29.80
CA GLN A 47 28.55 -1.05 -29.11
C GLN A 47 27.57 -1.27 -27.95
N VAL A 48 27.24 -0.22 -27.19
CA VAL A 48 26.22 -0.27 -26.14
C VAL A 48 24.82 -0.47 -26.75
N ALA A 49 24.52 0.16 -27.89
CA ALA A 49 23.27 -0.09 -28.62
C ALA A 49 23.18 -1.53 -29.18
N GLN A 50 24.30 -2.14 -29.58
CA GLN A 50 24.37 -3.55 -29.99
C GLN A 50 24.30 -4.53 -28.81
N GLN A 51 24.61 -4.09 -27.58
CA GLN A 51 24.51 -4.90 -26.35
C GLN A 51 23.17 -4.78 -25.62
N ASN A 52 22.21 -3.99 -26.11
CA ASN A 52 20.84 -4.02 -25.60
C ASN A 52 20.16 -5.34 -25.99
N ARG A 53 20.47 -6.37 -25.20
CA ARG A 53 19.77 -7.65 -25.12
C ARG A 53 18.44 -7.47 -24.38
N ASP A 54 17.65 -6.50 -24.82
CA ASP A 54 16.40 -6.17 -24.17
C ASP A 54 15.41 -7.31 -24.43
N ILE A 55 15.06 -8.04 -23.38
CA ILE A 55 13.98 -9.02 -23.41
C ILE A 55 12.67 -8.24 -23.49
N THR A 56 11.85 -8.54 -24.48
CA THR A 56 10.57 -7.84 -24.70
C THR A 56 9.40 -8.77 -24.56
N VAL A 57 8.30 -8.27 -23.99
CA VAL A 57 7.05 -9.03 -23.92
C VAL A 57 6.15 -8.57 -25.07
N ALA A 58 5.56 -9.52 -25.78
CA ALA A 58 4.63 -9.27 -26.88
C ALA A 58 3.35 -10.10 -26.75
N ASP A 59 2.30 -9.63 -27.40
CA ASP A 59 1.03 -10.35 -27.53
C ASP A 59 1.11 -11.41 -28.64
N SER A 60 0.02 -12.15 -28.84
CA SER A 60 -0.08 -13.20 -29.87
C SER A 60 0.04 -12.68 -31.31
N ASN A 61 -0.27 -11.40 -31.55
CA ASN A 61 -0.17 -10.74 -32.83
C ASN A 61 1.22 -10.10 -33.06
N GLY A 62 2.14 -10.22 -32.09
CA GLY A 62 3.47 -9.63 -32.14
C GLY A 62 3.54 -8.16 -31.75
N VAL A 63 2.45 -7.59 -31.21
CA VAL A 63 2.43 -6.23 -30.64
C VAL A 63 3.28 -6.24 -29.37
N LYS A 64 4.30 -5.39 -29.33
CA LYS A 64 5.20 -5.29 -28.18
C LYS A 64 4.55 -4.48 -27.07
N LEU A 65 4.43 -5.08 -25.89
CA LEU A 65 3.93 -4.42 -24.69
C LEU A 65 5.00 -3.52 -24.07
N GLY A 66 6.24 -4.01 -24.02
CA GLY A 66 7.35 -3.26 -23.43
C GLY A 66 8.58 -4.12 -23.18
N LYS A 67 9.59 -3.49 -22.57
CA LYS A 67 10.80 -4.18 -22.10
C LYS A 67 10.53 -4.79 -20.74
N MET A 68 10.95 -6.04 -20.56
CA MET A 68 10.89 -6.72 -19.27
C MET A 68 11.93 -6.11 -18.33
N LEU A 69 11.52 -5.77 -17.11
CA LEU A 69 12.42 -5.27 -16.06
C LEU A 69 12.99 -6.42 -15.22
N SER A 70 12.11 -7.32 -14.78
CA SER A 70 12.45 -8.46 -13.93
C SER A 70 11.31 -9.49 -13.99
N LEU A 71 11.43 -10.54 -13.19
CA LEU A 71 10.37 -11.51 -12.92
C LEU A 71 9.81 -11.25 -11.50
N ASN A 72 8.54 -11.58 -11.27
CA ASN A 72 7.95 -11.60 -9.93
C ASN A 72 8.15 -12.95 -9.23
N GLU A 73 7.58 -13.11 -8.03
CA GLU A 73 7.59 -14.33 -7.20
C GLU A 73 7.04 -15.59 -7.88
N HIS A 74 6.33 -15.44 -8.99
CA HIS A 74 5.75 -16.51 -9.80
C HIS A 74 6.34 -16.55 -11.21
N GLU A 75 7.60 -16.13 -11.38
CA GLU A 75 8.33 -16.10 -12.66
C GLU A 75 7.58 -15.33 -13.77
N THR A 76 6.68 -14.42 -13.39
CA THR A 76 5.89 -13.62 -14.34
C THR A 76 6.69 -12.38 -14.74
N PRO A 77 6.91 -12.14 -16.05
CA PRO A 77 7.54 -10.93 -16.58
C PRO A 77 6.90 -9.64 -16.07
N ILE A 78 7.71 -8.73 -15.53
CA ILE A 78 7.28 -7.42 -15.08
C ILE A 78 7.59 -6.38 -16.16
N VAL A 79 6.57 -5.63 -16.58
CA VAL A 79 6.65 -4.60 -17.62
C VAL A 79 6.12 -3.26 -17.07
N PRO A 80 6.87 -2.15 -17.22
CA PRO A 80 6.39 -0.83 -16.87
C PRO A 80 5.39 -0.36 -17.92
N PHE A 81 4.20 0.01 -17.48
CA PHE A 81 3.14 0.52 -18.32
C PHE A 81 2.97 2.03 -18.10
N ILE A 82 2.68 2.77 -19.16
CA ILE A 82 2.49 4.22 -19.11
C ILE A 82 1.00 4.51 -19.30
N ASP A 83 0.41 5.18 -18.32
CA ASP A 83 -0.96 5.68 -18.43
C ASP A 83 -0.98 6.91 -19.35
N GLY A 84 -1.48 6.70 -20.58
CA GLY A 84 -1.62 7.74 -21.59
C GLY A 84 -2.91 8.55 -21.49
N GLY A 85 -3.83 8.18 -20.58
CA GLY A 85 -5.12 8.86 -20.40
C GLY A 85 -5.05 10.10 -19.50
N VAL A 86 -3.91 10.35 -18.84
CA VAL A 86 -3.70 11.53 -17.99
C VAL A 86 -2.98 12.63 -18.77
N ALA A 87 -3.64 13.78 -18.92
CA ALA A 87 -3.02 14.95 -19.55
C ALA A 87 -1.93 15.57 -18.65
N PRO A 88 -0.80 16.02 -19.22
CA PRO A 88 0.25 16.70 -18.43
C PRO A 88 -0.24 18.05 -17.88
N LEU A 89 0.11 18.37 -16.63
CA LEU A 89 -0.23 19.64 -15.98
C LEU A 89 0.74 20.77 -16.41
N ALA A 90 0.21 21.92 -16.84
CA ALA A 90 1.03 23.11 -17.15
C ALA A 90 1.64 23.71 -15.85
N PRO A 91 2.87 24.28 -15.86
CA PRO A 91 3.64 24.78 -17.01
C PRO A 91 4.74 23.82 -17.52
N ASP A 92 4.81 22.58 -17.02
CA ASP A 92 5.74 21.55 -17.53
C ASP A 92 4.96 20.44 -18.28
N PRO A 93 4.76 20.59 -19.60
CA PRO A 93 4.06 19.60 -20.42
C PRO A 93 4.76 18.23 -20.52
N ALA A 94 5.93 18.03 -19.90
CA ALA A 94 6.67 16.76 -19.92
C ALA A 94 6.29 15.76 -18.82
N HIS A 95 5.55 16.16 -17.79
CA HIS A 95 5.31 15.32 -16.61
C HIS A 95 3.88 15.42 -16.10
N LYS A 96 3.02 14.45 -16.46
CA LYS A 96 2.36 13.50 -15.51
C LYS A 96 1.76 12.30 -16.27
N ASN A 97 2.61 11.53 -16.95
CA ASN A 97 2.24 10.17 -17.34
C ASN A 97 2.61 9.26 -16.17
N TYR A 98 1.62 8.91 -15.35
CA TYR A 98 1.83 7.96 -14.28
C TYR A 98 2.20 6.58 -14.84
N ARG A 99 2.99 5.83 -14.08
CA ARG A 99 3.48 4.52 -14.53
C ARG A 99 2.97 3.44 -13.60
N ALA A 100 2.35 2.42 -14.18
CA ALA A 100 1.97 1.20 -13.49
C ALA A 100 3.05 0.13 -13.71
N ILE A 101 3.20 -0.78 -12.75
CA ILE A 101 4.02 -1.98 -12.92
C ILE A 101 3.07 -3.16 -13.12
N LEU A 102 3.13 -3.79 -14.29
CA LEU A 102 2.27 -4.90 -14.64
C LEU A 102 3.08 -6.19 -14.75
N GLY A 103 2.64 -7.24 -14.07
CA GLY A 103 3.08 -8.61 -14.37
C GLY A 103 2.30 -9.15 -15.56
N VAL A 104 2.96 -9.75 -16.53
CA VAL A 104 2.34 -10.29 -17.75
C VAL A 104 2.47 -11.81 -17.75
N ARG A 105 1.36 -12.52 -17.52
CA ARG A 105 1.26 -13.98 -17.68
C ARG A 105 0.92 -14.33 -19.11
N ASP A 106 0.93 -15.61 -19.44
CA ASP A 106 0.53 -16.11 -20.75
C ASP A 106 -0.91 -15.70 -21.10
N ASP A 107 -1.83 -15.71 -20.14
CA ASP A 107 -3.25 -15.48 -20.37
C ASP A 107 -3.78 -14.11 -19.89
N ARG A 108 -3.04 -13.41 -19.02
CA ARG A 108 -3.53 -12.20 -18.34
C ARG A 108 -2.47 -11.24 -17.82
N PHE A 109 -2.93 -10.05 -17.46
CA PHE A 109 -2.19 -9.08 -16.67
C PHE A 109 -2.37 -9.30 -15.18
N THR A 110 -1.37 -8.89 -14.40
CA THR A 110 -1.35 -9.00 -12.94
C THR A 110 -0.74 -7.75 -12.30
N SER A 111 -1.17 -7.45 -11.09
CA SER A 111 -0.67 -6.40 -10.19
C SER A 111 -0.57 -6.95 -8.79
N ARG A 112 0.24 -6.32 -7.94
CA ARG A 112 0.34 -6.69 -6.53
C ARG A 112 -0.93 -6.30 -5.77
N GLU A 113 -1.52 -5.18 -6.16
CA GLU A 113 -2.71 -4.59 -5.56
C GLU A 113 -3.98 -5.30 -6.04
N PRO A 114 -4.87 -5.75 -5.12
CA PRO A 114 -6.18 -6.28 -5.47
C PRO A 114 -7.18 -5.15 -5.76
N VAL A 115 -8.24 -5.50 -6.48
CA VAL A 115 -9.43 -4.65 -6.64
C VAL A 115 -10.59 -5.26 -5.84
N TYR A 116 -11.21 -4.46 -4.98
CA TYR A 116 -12.34 -4.84 -4.13
C TYR A 116 -13.66 -4.47 -4.78
N TYR A 117 -14.69 -5.25 -4.48
CA TYR A 117 -16.01 -5.13 -5.09
C TYR A 117 -17.11 -5.35 -4.05
N ASP A 118 -18.18 -4.57 -4.19
CA ASP A 118 -19.39 -4.59 -3.36
C ASP A 118 -20.33 -5.76 -3.63
N SER A 119 -20.10 -6.50 -4.72
CA SER A 119 -20.89 -7.66 -5.09
C SER A 119 -20.02 -8.92 -5.18
N PRO A 120 -20.61 -10.13 -5.07
CA PRO A 120 -19.87 -11.37 -5.29
C PRO A 120 -19.28 -11.45 -6.70
N ASN A 121 -18.29 -12.32 -6.88
CA ASN A 121 -17.66 -12.61 -8.18
C ASN A 121 -16.96 -11.43 -8.86
N CYS A 122 -16.54 -10.43 -8.08
CA CYS A 122 -15.77 -9.26 -8.53
C CYS A 122 -16.53 -8.43 -9.55
N THR A 123 -17.79 -8.13 -9.21
CA THR A 123 -18.71 -7.31 -10.00
C THR A 123 -19.17 -6.11 -9.19
N GLY A 124 -19.72 -5.09 -9.85
CA GLY A 124 -20.17 -3.86 -9.19
C GLY A 124 -19.08 -2.80 -9.09
N ASN A 125 -19.05 -2.03 -8.01
CA ASN A 125 -18.18 -0.85 -7.89
C ASN A 125 -16.73 -1.27 -7.56
N PRO A 126 -15.74 -0.95 -8.41
CA PRO A 126 -14.34 -1.30 -8.13
C PRO A 126 -13.71 -0.30 -7.17
N CYS A 127 -13.02 -0.81 -6.14
CA CYS A 127 -12.28 -0.01 -5.18
C CYS A 127 -10.86 -0.54 -5.00
N ILE A 128 -9.89 0.35 -4.80
CA ILE A 128 -8.48 0.00 -4.58
C ILE A 128 -8.04 0.57 -3.25
N LYS A 129 -7.24 -0.19 -2.53
CA LYS A 129 -6.64 0.22 -1.28
C LYS A 129 -5.77 1.48 -1.43
N GLY A 130 -5.83 2.34 -0.42
CA GLY A 130 -5.01 3.53 -0.32
C GLY A 130 -3.51 3.24 -0.44
N ILE A 131 -2.78 4.26 -0.88
CA ILE A 131 -1.33 4.17 -1.06
C ILE A 131 -0.66 3.99 0.31
N SER A 132 0.31 3.08 0.40
CA SER A 132 1.05 2.78 1.63
C SER A 132 0.18 2.39 2.84
N ASP A 133 -1.05 1.94 2.63
CA ASP A 133 -1.84 1.35 3.72
C ASP A 133 -1.22 -0.02 4.04
N GLU A 134 -0.69 -0.18 5.26
CA GLU A 134 -0.09 -1.42 5.77
C GLU A 134 -1.00 -2.13 6.78
N THR A 135 -2.03 -1.43 7.25
CA THR A 135 -2.88 -1.83 8.36
C THR A 135 -4.02 -2.72 7.90
N SER A 136 -4.50 -2.52 6.68
CA SER A 136 -5.52 -3.39 6.08
C SER A 136 -4.95 -4.48 5.21
N ASP A 137 -5.65 -5.61 5.09
CA ASP A 137 -5.34 -6.70 4.15
C ASP A 137 -3.83 -6.93 3.94
N ASN A 138 -3.12 -7.09 5.05
CA ASN A 138 -1.66 -7.14 5.08
C ASN A 138 -1.12 -8.54 4.77
N ARG A 139 -1.98 -9.47 4.33
CA ARG A 139 -1.63 -10.82 3.91
C ARG A 139 -1.40 -10.89 2.41
N GLY A 140 -0.26 -11.43 2.00
CA GLY A 140 0.04 -11.64 0.59
C GLY A 140 -0.75 -12.81 -0.01
N VAL A 141 -0.51 -13.07 -1.30
CA VAL A 141 -1.07 -14.23 -2.03
C VAL A 141 -0.62 -15.57 -1.42
N ASP A 142 0.53 -15.56 -0.73
CA ASP A 142 1.08 -16.65 0.06
C ASP A 142 0.43 -16.81 1.46
N ASN A 143 -0.51 -15.92 1.80
CA ASN A 143 -1.21 -15.87 3.09
C ASN A 143 -0.26 -15.65 4.29
N ILE A 144 0.90 -15.02 4.06
CA ILE A 144 1.84 -14.62 5.11
C ILE A 144 1.51 -13.21 5.58
N ASP A 145 1.50 -12.98 6.89
CA ASP A 145 1.29 -11.64 7.45
C ASP A 145 2.42 -10.67 7.03
N ALA A 146 2.07 -9.41 6.80
CA ALA A 146 2.95 -8.35 6.31
C ALA A 146 3.58 -8.56 4.91
N SER A 147 3.21 -9.61 4.17
CA SER A 147 3.54 -9.76 2.75
C SER A 147 2.48 -9.16 1.81
N GLY A 148 1.43 -8.57 2.38
CA GLY A 148 0.22 -8.08 1.70
C GLY A 148 0.42 -6.95 0.71
N ALA A 149 -0.67 -6.63 0.03
CA ALA A 149 -0.69 -5.74 -1.12
C ALA A 149 -0.52 -4.26 -0.73
N VAL A 150 0.72 -3.88 -0.40
CA VAL A 150 1.11 -2.51 -0.09
C VAL A 150 1.85 -1.92 -1.27
N SER A 151 1.41 -0.74 -1.72
CA SER A 151 2.01 -0.04 -2.85
C SER A 151 2.92 1.12 -2.42
N TYR A 152 4.19 0.82 -2.18
CA TYR A 152 5.19 1.86 -1.86
C TYR A 152 5.67 2.65 -3.07
N LEU A 153 5.70 2.00 -4.24
CA LEU A 153 6.24 2.63 -5.44
C LEU A 153 5.39 3.81 -5.89
N HIS A 154 4.07 3.66 -5.84
CA HIS A 154 3.14 4.73 -6.22
C HIS A 154 3.15 5.89 -5.21
N ALA A 155 3.44 5.60 -3.93
CA ALA A 155 3.68 6.61 -2.91
C ALA A 155 4.84 7.55 -3.27
N LEU A 156 5.97 6.98 -3.68
CA LEU A 156 7.17 7.74 -4.04
C LEU A 156 6.96 8.61 -5.29
N GLN A 157 6.01 8.25 -6.16
CA GLN A 157 5.69 9.02 -7.36
C GLN A 157 4.69 10.15 -7.11
N GLY A 158 4.07 10.22 -5.92
CA GLY A 158 2.95 11.13 -5.65
C GLY A 158 1.79 10.93 -6.64
N GLY A 159 1.59 9.68 -7.07
CA GLY A 159 0.62 9.27 -8.07
C GLY A 159 -0.43 8.33 -7.51
N PRO A 160 -1.49 8.04 -8.28
CA PRO A 160 -2.53 7.10 -7.88
C PRO A 160 -1.96 5.68 -7.82
N ASN A 161 -2.65 4.84 -7.05
CA ASN A 161 -2.42 3.40 -7.03
C ASN A 161 -3.02 2.75 -8.28
N TYR A 162 -2.41 1.68 -8.78
CA TYR A 162 -2.88 0.93 -9.95
C TYR A 162 -3.10 -0.52 -9.57
N ALA A 163 -4.13 -1.13 -10.14
CA ALA A 163 -4.45 -2.53 -9.91
C ALA A 163 -5.10 -3.15 -11.16
N ILE A 164 -4.87 -4.45 -11.36
CA ILE A 164 -5.57 -5.26 -12.35
C ILE A 164 -6.80 -5.86 -11.68
N GLY A 165 -7.98 -5.43 -12.13
CA GLY A 165 -9.26 -5.94 -11.71
C GLY A 165 -9.88 -6.88 -12.75
N ARG A 166 -11.12 -7.30 -12.49
CA ARG A 166 -11.89 -8.13 -13.42
C ARG A 166 -12.14 -7.38 -14.73
N SER A 167 -11.94 -8.08 -15.85
CA SER A 167 -12.41 -7.68 -17.19
C SER A 167 -13.81 -8.24 -17.47
N ASP A 168 -14.60 -7.53 -18.27
CA ASP A 168 -15.97 -7.92 -18.60
C ASP A 168 -16.02 -9.25 -19.38
N ASP A 169 -15.09 -9.44 -20.32
CA ASP A 169 -15.11 -10.53 -21.31
C ASP A 169 -14.00 -11.59 -21.15
N GLY A 170 -13.36 -11.70 -19.97
CA GLY A 170 -12.34 -12.74 -19.80
C GLY A 170 -11.49 -12.68 -18.54
N ILE A 171 -10.35 -13.37 -18.62
CA ILE A 171 -9.34 -13.47 -17.56
C ILE A 171 -8.19 -12.46 -17.71
N ILE A 172 -8.13 -11.74 -18.84
CA ILE A 172 -7.04 -10.80 -19.18
C ILE A 172 -6.87 -9.73 -18.09
N GLY A 173 -7.98 -9.25 -17.54
CA GLY A 173 -8.03 -8.23 -16.52
C GLY A 173 -7.95 -6.81 -17.09
N HIS A 174 -8.64 -5.88 -16.42
CA HIS A 174 -8.64 -4.46 -16.76
C HIS A 174 -7.71 -3.69 -15.83
N LEU A 175 -7.01 -2.68 -16.36
CA LEU A 175 -6.23 -1.77 -15.53
C LEU A 175 -7.17 -0.74 -14.90
N TYR A 176 -7.13 -0.65 -13.57
CA TYR A 176 -7.83 0.35 -12.78
C TYR A 176 -6.82 1.28 -12.10
N ARG A 177 -7.26 2.52 -11.87
CA ARG A 177 -6.50 3.57 -11.20
C ARG A 177 -7.31 4.11 -10.03
N SER A 178 -6.68 4.30 -8.88
CA SER A 178 -7.34 4.90 -7.72
C SER A 178 -7.64 6.38 -7.98
N THR A 179 -8.81 6.83 -7.57
CA THR A 179 -9.18 8.25 -7.57
C THR A 179 -8.93 8.88 -6.20
N PRO A 180 -8.95 10.22 -6.06
CA PRO A 180 -8.92 10.89 -4.76
C PRO A 180 -10.19 10.72 -3.92
N LEU A 181 -11.23 10.08 -4.45
CA LEU A 181 -12.52 9.90 -3.78
C LEU A 181 -12.52 8.60 -2.98
N GLN A 182 -13.19 8.62 -1.83
CA GLN A 182 -13.48 7.40 -1.07
C GLN A 182 -14.29 6.42 -1.94
N CYS A 183 -14.09 5.12 -1.72
CA CYS A 183 -14.96 4.09 -2.28
C CYS A 183 -16.44 4.47 -2.03
N PRO A 184 -17.31 4.41 -3.05
CA PRO A 184 -18.72 4.79 -2.89
C PRO A 184 -19.53 3.79 -2.05
N VAL A 185 -18.88 2.72 -1.57
CA VAL A 185 -19.46 1.63 -0.83
C VAL A 185 -18.70 1.48 0.48
N ASP A 186 -19.45 1.18 1.55
CA ASP A 186 -18.89 0.95 2.87
C ASP A 186 -18.07 -0.35 2.89
N ILE A 187 -17.03 -0.37 3.73
CA ILE A 187 -16.08 -1.49 3.80
C ILE A 187 -16.80 -2.78 4.20
N SER A 188 -17.83 -2.69 5.05
CA SER A 188 -18.68 -3.81 5.47
C SER A 188 -19.47 -4.46 4.34
N ASP A 189 -19.73 -3.73 3.26
CA ASP A 189 -20.51 -4.20 2.12
C ASP A 189 -19.64 -4.83 1.03
N ILE A 190 -18.31 -4.81 1.19
CA ILE A 190 -17.38 -5.48 0.28
C ILE A 190 -17.52 -7.00 0.44
N GLN A 191 -17.81 -7.68 -0.67
CA GLN A 191 -18.09 -9.12 -0.69
C GLN A 191 -17.06 -9.92 -1.47
N SER A 192 -16.27 -9.28 -2.33
CA SER A 192 -15.25 -9.98 -3.11
C SER A 192 -14.05 -9.11 -3.45
N ARG A 193 -12.94 -9.76 -3.75
CA ARG A 193 -11.72 -9.12 -4.25
C ARG A 193 -11.09 -9.90 -5.39
N TYR A 194 -10.53 -9.18 -6.34
CA TYR A 194 -9.82 -9.73 -7.49
C TYR A 194 -8.31 -9.70 -7.22
N MET A 195 -7.70 -10.86 -7.01
CA MET A 195 -6.28 -11.02 -6.72
C MET A 195 -5.53 -11.52 -7.97
N SER A 196 -5.25 -10.62 -8.91
CA SER A 196 -4.72 -10.98 -10.24
C SER A 196 -3.44 -11.85 -10.22
N GLN A 197 -2.55 -11.66 -9.24
CA GLN A 197 -1.34 -12.47 -9.02
C GLN A 197 -1.60 -13.93 -8.65
N ARG A 198 -2.78 -14.26 -8.12
CA ARG A 198 -3.08 -15.62 -7.66
C ARG A 198 -3.12 -16.60 -8.85
N VAL A 199 -2.53 -17.77 -8.65
CA VAL A 199 -2.56 -18.87 -9.63
C VAL A 199 -3.76 -19.76 -9.32
N VAL A 200 -4.84 -19.62 -10.09
CA VAL A 200 -6.06 -20.44 -9.95
C VAL A 200 -6.57 -20.91 -11.30
N THR A 201 -7.38 -21.97 -11.29
CA THR A 201 -8.13 -22.41 -12.47
C THR A 201 -9.36 -21.51 -12.64
N GLY A 202 -9.39 -20.67 -13.68
CA GLY A 202 -10.48 -19.72 -13.94
C GLY A 202 -10.13 -18.28 -13.54
N THR A 203 -11.12 -17.52 -13.07
CA THR A 203 -10.93 -16.12 -12.67
C THR A 203 -10.37 -16.03 -11.25
N PRO A 204 -9.31 -15.22 -11.00
CA PRO A 204 -8.72 -15.03 -9.68
C PRO A 204 -9.55 -14.08 -8.79
N CYS A 205 -10.84 -14.36 -8.70
CA CYS A 205 -11.78 -13.67 -7.84
C CYS A 205 -12.11 -14.54 -6.63
N GLU A 206 -12.10 -13.95 -5.43
CA GLU A 206 -12.47 -14.66 -4.21
C GLU A 206 -13.45 -13.86 -3.36
N SER A 207 -14.20 -14.58 -2.52
CA SER A 207 -14.99 -13.98 -1.46
C SER A 207 -14.06 -13.25 -0.50
N PHE A 208 -14.46 -12.04 -0.12
CA PHE A 208 -13.77 -11.24 0.85
C PHE A 208 -14.75 -10.88 1.96
N GLU A 209 -14.31 -11.06 3.19
CA GLU A 209 -15.03 -10.60 4.36
C GLU A 209 -14.03 -9.82 5.20
N VAL A 210 -14.47 -8.67 5.71
CA VAL A 210 -13.66 -7.86 6.61
C VAL A 210 -13.50 -8.64 7.90
N ASN A 211 -12.25 -8.90 8.31
CA ASN A 211 -11.99 -9.54 9.59
C ASN A 211 -12.66 -8.71 10.70
N ASN A 212 -13.52 -9.37 11.46
CA ASN A 212 -14.19 -8.83 12.63
C ASN A 212 -13.71 -9.61 13.86
N ALA A 213 -13.30 -8.90 14.90
CA ALA A 213 -12.94 -9.46 16.19
C ALA A 213 -13.72 -8.73 17.29
N GLU A 214 -14.13 -9.45 18.33
CA GLU A 214 -14.77 -8.81 19.50
C GLU A 214 -13.76 -7.90 20.21
N ALA A 215 -14.22 -6.71 20.58
CA ALA A 215 -13.40 -5.74 21.28
C ALA A 215 -13.09 -6.18 22.72
N ASP A 216 -11.87 -5.97 23.16
CA ASP A 216 -11.49 -6.21 24.55
C ASP A 216 -11.91 -5.00 25.41
N VAL A 217 -12.87 -5.25 26.29
CA VAL A 217 -13.48 -4.27 27.20
C VAL A 217 -12.95 -4.39 28.64
N SER A 218 -11.88 -5.14 28.86
CA SER A 218 -11.28 -5.32 30.19
C SER A 218 -10.84 -4.00 30.84
N CYS A 219 -10.51 -3.01 30.02
CA CYS A 219 -10.02 -1.70 30.44
C CYS A 219 -11.06 -0.58 30.32
N LEU A 220 -12.31 -0.91 30.02
CA LEU A 220 -13.37 0.06 29.72
C LEU A 220 -13.94 0.75 30.96
N VAL A 221 -13.88 0.15 32.15
CA VAL A 221 -14.62 0.64 33.32
C VAL A 221 -13.71 0.85 34.52
N GLY A 222 -13.63 2.09 34.99
CA GLY A 222 -13.09 2.47 36.28
C GLY A 222 -14.22 2.73 37.26
N VAL A 223 -14.10 2.25 38.50
CA VAL A 223 -15.11 2.47 39.54
C VAL A 223 -14.45 2.92 40.82
N GLU A 224 -14.88 4.08 41.31
CA GLU A 224 -14.56 4.57 42.65
C GLU A 224 -15.86 4.67 43.48
N VAL A 225 -15.94 3.90 44.57
CA VAL A 225 -17.09 3.98 45.47
C VAL A 225 -16.86 5.13 46.47
N GLY A 226 -17.66 6.18 46.34
CA GLY A 226 -17.73 7.22 47.38
C GLY A 226 -18.27 6.65 48.70
N LEU A 227 -17.83 7.20 49.83
CA LEU A 227 -18.30 6.83 51.18
C LEU A 227 -19.84 6.93 51.30
N SER A 228 -20.55 5.86 50.93
CA SER A 228 -22.01 5.76 51.00
C SER A 228 -22.44 5.12 52.32
N VAL A 229 -23.68 5.41 52.73
CA VAL A 229 -24.31 4.95 53.98
C VAL A 229 -24.55 3.43 53.98
N ILE A 230 -24.45 2.79 52.82
CA ILE A 230 -24.44 1.33 52.65
C ILE A 230 -22.96 0.93 52.56
N ASN A 231 -22.40 0.42 53.65
CA ASN A 231 -21.06 -0.14 53.68
C ASN A 231 -21.00 -1.34 52.74
N VAL A 232 -20.53 -1.13 51.51
CA VAL A 232 -19.95 -2.20 50.71
C VAL A 232 -18.53 -2.36 51.25
N GLU A 233 -18.34 -3.32 52.15
CA GLU A 233 -17.00 -3.71 52.62
C GLU A 233 -16.54 -4.95 51.84
N PRO A 234 -15.31 -4.96 51.29
CA PRO A 234 -14.34 -3.86 51.26
C PRO A 234 -14.72 -2.74 50.27
N PRO A 235 -14.17 -1.52 50.40
CA PRO A 235 -14.30 -0.48 49.38
C PRO A 235 -13.84 -1.04 48.03
N VAL A 236 -14.72 -0.95 47.04
CA VAL A 236 -14.40 -1.38 45.67
C VAL A 236 -13.66 -0.23 45.01
N ASP A 237 -12.40 -0.47 44.70
CA ASP A 237 -11.54 0.41 43.92
C ASP A 237 -11.05 -0.40 42.72
N ASN A 238 -11.54 -0.04 41.53
CA ASN A 238 -11.14 -0.65 40.27
C ASN A 238 -10.55 0.45 39.38
N PRO A 239 -9.23 0.73 39.47
CA PRO A 239 -8.60 1.75 38.67
C PRO A 239 -8.61 1.35 37.19
N LEU A 240 -8.56 2.35 36.31
CA LEU A 240 -8.39 2.14 34.88
C LEU A 240 -7.05 1.47 34.58
N CYS A 241 -7.03 0.65 33.52
CA CYS A 241 -5.78 0.14 32.99
C CYS A 241 -4.87 1.28 32.53
N GLU A 242 -3.57 1.17 32.77
CA GLU A 242 -2.60 2.11 32.20
C GLU A 242 -2.37 1.89 30.68
N SER A 243 -2.64 0.67 30.19
CA SER A 243 -2.49 0.31 28.77
C SER A 243 -3.32 -0.92 28.41
N CYS A 244 -3.66 -1.02 27.13
CA CYS A 244 -4.35 -2.18 26.57
C CYS A 244 -3.50 -3.47 26.67
N PRO A 245 -4.14 -4.66 26.75
CA PRO A 245 -3.45 -5.94 26.74
C PRO A 245 -2.54 -6.16 25.53
N ALA A 246 -1.51 -6.98 25.69
CA ALA A 246 -0.56 -7.29 24.61
C ALA A 246 -1.27 -7.85 23.37
N GLY A 247 -0.97 -7.29 22.20
CA GLY A 247 -1.61 -7.64 20.93
C GLY A 247 -2.86 -6.81 20.60
N THR A 248 -3.22 -5.85 21.45
CA THR A 248 -4.30 -4.88 21.21
C THR A 248 -3.80 -3.45 21.29
N GLU A 249 -4.53 -2.52 20.66
CA GLU A 249 -4.30 -1.09 20.63
C GLU A 249 -5.54 -0.32 21.13
N SER A 250 -5.30 0.76 21.86
CA SER A 250 -6.37 1.59 22.43
C SER A 250 -7.11 2.34 21.32
N GLN A 251 -8.44 2.33 21.42
CA GLN A 251 -9.37 3.07 20.58
C GLN A 251 -9.89 4.34 21.27
N GLY A 252 -9.11 4.89 22.22
CA GLY A 252 -9.50 6.05 23.01
C GLY A 252 -9.86 7.27 22.17
N ASP A 253 -9.23 7.46 21.01
CA ASP A 253 -9.55 8.54 20.07
C ASP A 253 -10.95 8.43 19.45
N ILE A 254 -11.39 7.21 19.13
CA ILE A 254 -12.76 6.94 18.68
C ILE A 254 -13.72 7.14 19.86
N LEU A 255 -13.38 6.61 21.03
CA LEU A 255 -14.23 6.66 22.20
C LEU A 255 -14.46 8.09 22.71
N ASP A 256 -13.42 8.93 22.73
CA ASP A 256 -13.46 10.34 23.14
C ASP A 256 -14.51 11.15 22.36
N ARG A 257 -14.72 10.81 21.08
CA ARG A 257 -15.76 11.42 20.23
C ARG A 257 -17.17 11.06 20.68
N PHE A 258 -17.37 9.91 21.31
CA PHE A 258 -18.67 9.41 21.77
C PHE A 258 -18.91 9.59 23.28
N LEU A 259 -17.88 9.87 24.08
CA LEU A 259 -17.99 10.15 25.51
C LEU A 259 -19.10 11.17 25.87
N PRO A 260 -19.28 12.29 25.15
CA PRO A 260 -20.35 13.24 25.44
C PRO A 260 -21.77 12.66 25.33
N GLY A 261 -21.95 11.56 24.59
CA GLY A 261 -23.21 10.82 24.53
C GLY A 261 -23.32 9.70 25.57
N ILE A 262 -22.20 9.14 26.01
CA ILE A 262 -22.13 7.99 26.91
C ILE A 262 -22.22 8.42 28.38
N GLU A 263 -21.40 9.38 28.82
CA GLU A 263 -21.30 9.80 30.23
C GLU A 263 -22.66 10.25 30.83
N PRO A 264 -23.49 11.07 30.15
CA PRO A 264 -24.77 11.48 30.72
C PRO A 264 -25.74 10.33 30.93
N LEU A 265 -25.66 9.28 30.10
CA LEU A 265 -26.50 8.09 30.24
C LEU A 265 -26.07 7.26 31.45
N ILE A 266 -24.75 7.08 31.64
CA ILE A 266 -24.18 6.41 32.81
C ILE A 266 -24.60 7.14 34.10
N ASP A 267 -24.40 8.46 34.15
CA ASP A 267 -24.77 9.30 35.30
C ASP A 267 -26.26 9.24 35.61
N THR A 268 -27.10 9.23 34.56
CA THR A 268 -28.55 9.12 34.73
C THR A 268 -28.94 7.77 35.30
N VAL A 269 -28.33 6.68 34.81
CA VAL A 269 -28.63 5.32 35.29
C VAL A 269 -28.18 5.16 36.75
N PHE A 270 -26.91 5.42 37.08
CA PHE A 270 -26.43 5.26 38.45
C PHE A 270 -27.03 6.29 39.42
N GLY A 271 -27.34 7.50 38.96
CA GLY A 271 -28.06 8.51 39.74
C GLY A 271 -29.49 8.09 40.10
N LEU A 272 -30.17 7.32 39.24
CA LEU A 272 -31.50 6.77 39.53
C LEU A 272 -31.42 5.51 40.40
N LEU A 273 -30.48 4.61 40.12
CA LEU A 273 -30.32 3.37 40.87
C LEU A 273 -29.90 3.62 42.32
N SER A 274 -29.01 4.59 42.55
CA SER A 274 -28.61 5.03 43.89
C SER A 274 -29.78 5.59 44.69
N ARG A 275 -30.66 6.40 44.07
CA ARG A 275 -31.88 6.93 44.71
C ARG A 275 -32.88 5.84 45.08
N THR A 276 -32.91 4.75 44.33
CA THR A 276 -33.75 3.58 44.65
C THR A 276 -33.13 2.64 45.68
N GLY A 277 -31.87 2.87 46.07
CA GLY A 277 -31.11 2.00 46.97
C GLY A 277 -30.69 0.68 46.34
N LEU A 278 -30.76 0.54 45.01
CA LEU A 278 -30.32 -0.67 44.29
C LEU A 278 -28.80 -0.71 44.13
N THR A 279 -28.16 0.45 44.00
CA THR A 279 -26.70 0.58 43.91
C THR A 279 -26.19 1.56 44.96
N PRO A 280 -24.94 1.44 45.43
CA PRO A 280 -24.29 2.52 46.16
C PRO A 280 -24.11 3.76 45.26
N ASN A 281 -23.75 4.89 45.87
CA ASN A 281 -23.30 6.04 45.10
C ASN A 281 -21.90 5.75 44.58
N VAL A 282 -21.77 5.58 43.26
CA VAL A 282 -20.54 5.21 42.58
C VAL A 282 -20.17 6.30 41.59
N ASP A 283 -18.88 6.58 41.50
CA ASP A 283 -18.30 7.33 40.41
C ASP A 283 -17.78 6.33 39.38
N VAL A 284 -18.24 6.46 38.14
CA VAL A 284 -17.91 5.54 37.06
C VAL A 284 -17.15 6.31 36.00
N THR A 285 -15.89 5.96 35.81
CA THR A 285 -15.05 6.53 34.77
C THR A 285 -15.00 5.58 33.58
N VAL A 286 -15.21 6.11 32.37
CA VAL A 286 -15.06 5.34 31.13
C VAL A 286 -13.58 5.37 30.74
N GLY A 287 -12.99 4.19 30.64
CA GLY A 287 -11.62 3.97 30.18
C GLY A 287 -11.56 3.67 28.69
N ASP A 288 -10.61 2.85 28.27
CA ASP A 288 -10.38 2.54 26.86
C ASP A 288 -11.04 1.23 26.41
N ILE A 289 -11.41 1.20 25.13
CA ILE A 289 -11.73 -0.04 24.40
C ILE A 289 -10.47 -0.47 23.64
N CYS A 290 -10.12 -1.74 23.75
CA CYS A 290 -8.90 -2.29 23.15
C CYS A 290 -9.25 -3.18 21.96
N CYS A 291 -8.74 -2.84 20.77
CA CYS A 291 -8.93 -3.63 19.56
C CYS A 291 -7.64 -4.35 19.16
N PRO A 292 -7.69 -5.54 18.54
CA PRO A 292 -6.49 -6.18 17.98
C PRO A 292 -5.72 -5.23 17.04
N ILE A 293 -4.38 -5.29 17.06
CA ILE A 293 -3.54 -4.42 16.23
C ILE A 293 -3.94 -4.53 14.75
N GLY A 294 -4.19 -3.40 14.09
CA GLY A 294 -4.62 -3.34 12.69
C GLY A 294 -6.13 -3.34 12.50
N THR A 295 -6.90 -3.22 13.59
CA THR A 295 -8.36 -3.10 13.57
C THR A 295 -8.80 -1.85 14.32
N GLN A 296 -9.96 -1.31 13.97
CA GLN A 296 -10.56 -0.15 14.63
C GLN A 296 -11.93 -0.53 15.20
N LEU A 297 -12.37 0.18 16.25
CA LEU A 297 -13.72 0.03 16.77
C LEU A 297 -14.77 0.35 15.69
N GLU A 298 -15.74 -0.53 15.51
CA GLU A 298 -16.85 -0.36 14.56
C GLU A 298 -17.72 0.83 14.96
N ASP A 299 -17.72 1.87 14.12
CA ASP A 299 -18.52 3.09 14.29
C ASP A 299 -19.93 2.87 13.72
N ASN A 300 -20.80 2.26 14.51
CA ASN A 300 -22.20 1.98 14.16
C ASN A 300 -23.18 2.85 14.96
N ASP A 301 -24.43 2.98 14.47
CA ASP A 301 -25.47 3.80 15.11
C ASP A 301 -25.81 3.35 16.55
N ASP A 302 -25.53 2.08 16.88
CA ASP A 302 -25.77 1.48 18.20
C ASP A 302 -24.53 1.52 19.11
N LEU A 303 -23.45 2.19 18.72
CA LEU A 303 -22.19 2.16 19.46
C LEU A 303 -22.35 2.77 20.87
N VAL A 304 -23.00 3.92 20.97
CA VAL A 304 -23.25 4.59 22.26
C VAL A 304 -24.08 3.72 23.19
N SER A 305 -25.13 3.08 22.67
CA SER A 305 -26.02 2.23 23.47
C SER A 305 -25.30 0.98 23.96
N SER A 306 -24.50 0.36 23.09
CA SER A 306 -23.69 -0.84 23.34
C SER A 306 -22.59 -0.59 24.37
N ILE A 307 -21.85 0.51 24.24
CA ILE A 307 -20.83 0.91 25.21
C ILE A 307 -21.48 1.19 26.56
N THR A 308 -22.56 1.98 26.60
CA THR A 308 -23.26 2.31 27.85
C THR A 308 -23.77 1.05 28.56
N TYR A 309 -24.37 0.12 27.82
CA TYR A 309 -24.82 -1.17 28.37
C TYR A 309 -23.66 -1.99 28.94
N THR A 310 -22.54 -2.04 28.20
CA THR A 310 -21.33 -2.77 28.62
C THR A 310 -20.73 -2.15 29.88
N VAL A 311 -20.66 -0.81 29.97
CA VAL A 311 -20.18 -0.12 31.17
C VAL A 311 -21.05 -0.46 32.38
N ILE A 312 -22.38 -0.34 32.25
CA ILE A 312 -23.32 -0.62 33.35
C ILE A 312 -23.20 -2.06 33.84
N THR A 313 -23.18 -3.03 32.92
CA THR A 313 -23.05 -4.46 33.26
C THR A 313 -21.72 -4.76 33.93
N LYS A 314 -20.61 -4.26 33.41
CA LYS A 314 -19.29 -4.40 34.03
C LYS A 314 -19.21 -3.74 35.40
N THR A 315 -19.81 -2.57 35.60
CA THR A 315 -19.88 -1.94 36.92
C THR A 315 -20.68 -2.81 37.90
N PHE A 316 -21.80 -3.41 37.48
CA PHE A 316 -22.55 -4.34 38.33
C PHE A 316 -21.72 -5.57 38.70
N ASP A 317 -21.00 -6.15 37.75
CA ASP A 317 -20.10 -7.28 38.00
C ASP A 317 -18.99 -6.91 38.99
N ILE A 318 -18.37 -5.74 38.83
CA ILE A 318 -17.34 -5.18 39.73
C ILE A 318 -17.89 -5.00 41.15
N LEU A 319 -19.14 -4.52 41.27
CA LEU A 319 -19.81 -4.34 42.56
C LEU A 319 -20.39 -5.65 43.14
N GLY A 320 -20.33 -6.76 42.40
CA GLY A 320 -20.93 -8.04 42.80
C GLY A 320 -22.47 -8.00 42.85
N LEU A 321 -23.10 -7.17 42.02
CA LEU A 321 -24.55 -6.97 41.97
C LEU A 321 -25.16 -7.72 40.77
N ASP A 322 -26.15 -8.57 41.03
CA ASP A 322 -26.95 -9.20 39.96
C ASP A 322 -28.24 -8.40 39.73
N LEU A 323 -28.12 -7.33 38.94
CA LEU A 323 -29.19 -6.35 38.72
C LEU A 323 -29.69 -6.28 37.28
N ILE A 324 -29.03 -6.95 36.33
CA ILE A 324 -29.37 -6.83 34.91
C ILE A 324 -30.76 -7.37 34.62
N ASP A 325 -31.16 -8.47 35.27
CA ASP A 325 -32.49 -9.07 35.15
C ASP A 325 -33.55 -8.35 35.99
N ASN A 326 -33.17 -7.36 36.80
CA ASN A 326 -34.11 -6.63 37.64
C ASN A 326 -35.10 -5.85 36.75
N ARG A 327 -36.41 -6.07 37.00
CA ARG A 327 -37.48 -5.43 36.21
C ARG A 327 -37.39 -3.90 36.20
N PHE A 328 -36.93 -3.27 37.28
CA PHE A 328 -36.74 -1.82 37.31
C PHE A 328 -35.59 -1.40 36.39
N VAL A 329 -34.44 -2.07 36.47
CA VAL A 329 -33.25 -1.82 35.64
C VAL A 329 -33.57 -2.02 34.17
N ASN A 330 -34.16 -3.16 33.81
CA ASN A 330 -34.58 -3.44 32.43
C ASN A 330 -35.55 -2.39 31.85
N ASN A 331 -36.52 -1.93 32.65
CA ASN A 331 -37.42 -0.86 32.21
C ASN A 331 -36.73 0.51 32.11
N LEU A 332 -35.70 0.76 32.93
CA LEU A 332 -34.92 1.99 32.87
C LEU A 332 -34.05 2.02 31.62
N LEU A 333 -33.27 0.95 31.37
CA LEU A 333 -32.40 0.83 30.20
C LEU A 333 -33.19 0.95 28.90
N SER A 334 -34.29 0.21 28.78
CA SER A 334 -35.16 0.29 27.59
C SER A 334 -35.79 1.67 27.36
N ARG A 335 -36.16 2.40 28.42
CA ARG A 335 -36.69 3.78 28.30
C ARG A 335 -35.64 4.78 27.84
N LEU A 336 -34.38 4.53 28.17
CA LEU A 336 -33.24 5.35 27.74
C LEU A 336 -32.70 4.92 26.37
N GLY A 337 -33.28 3.88 25.75
CA GLY A 337 -32.80 3.34 24.49
C GLY A 337 -31.47 2.57 24.62
N ILE A 338 -31.08 2.20 25.83
CA ILE A 338 -29.86 1.43 26.10
C ILE A 338 -30.18 -0.05 25.88
N GLN A 339 -29.48 -0.69 24.95
CA GLN A 339 -29.67 -2.09 24.58
C GLN A 339 -28.34 -2.82 24.59
N GLN A 340 -28.40 -4.15 24.75
CA GLN A 340 -27.23 -4.98 24.58
C GLN A 340 -26.86 -5.03 23.10
N GLY A 341 -25.66 -4.56 22.77
CA GLY A 341 -25.03 -4.76 21.46
C GLY A 341 -23.64 -5.35 21.61
N THR A 342 -23.05 -5.72 20.48
CA THR A 342 -21.69 -6.26 20.40
C THR A 342 -20.72 -5.17 20.00
N LEU A 343 -19.63 -5.04 20.75
CA LEU A 343 -18.53 -4.13 20.40
C LEU A 343 -17.53 -4.91 19.55
N ASN A 344 -17.42 -4.51 18.30
CA ASN A 344 -16.62 -5.18 17.28
C ASN A 344 -15.46 -4.30 16.86
N CYS A 345 -14.35 -4.94 16.54
CA CYS A 345 -13.18 -4.34 15.93
C CYS A 345 -13.09 -4.84 14.49
N VAL A 346 -13.15 -3.93 13.55
CA VAL A 346 -13.12 -4.20 12.11
C VAL A 346 -11.78 -3.78 11.53
N ALA A 347 -11.26 -4.51 10.54
CA ALA A 347 -10.02 -4.11 9.87
C ALA A 347 -10.12 -2.68 9.32
N ASN A 348 -9.10 -1.85 9.57
CA ASN A 348 -9.07 -0.46 9.13
C ASN A 348 -8.66 -0.38 7.65
N ILE A 349 -9.60 -0.65 6.73
CA ILE A 349 -9.36 -0.69 5.28
C ILE A 349 -9.67 0.65 4.62
N ASN A 350 -8.64 1.40 4.23
CA ASN A 350 -8.87 2.61 3.47
C ASN A 350 -9.04 2.28 1.97
N LEU A 351 -10.28 2.21 1.51
CA LEU A 351 -10.62 1.96 0.10
C LEU A 351 -10.94 3.26 -0.65
N LEU A 352 -10.23 3.49 -1.75
CA LEU A 352 -10.49 4.57 -2.69
C LEU A 352 -11.30 4.05 -3.87
N SER A 353 -12.18 4.89 -4.42
CA SER A 353 -12.90 4.56 -5.66
C SER A 353 -11.90 4.35 -6.79
N ALA A 354 -12.09 3.31 -7.58
CA ALA A 354 -11.24 3.01 -8.72
C ALA A 354 -11.97 3.29 -10.03
N GLU A 355 -11.24 3.76 -11.04
CA GLU A 355 -11.75 3.98 -12.38
C GLU A 355 -10.95 3.18 -13.40
N PRO A 356 -11.58 2.65 -14.46
CA PRO A 356 -10.85 1.97 -15.52
C PRO A 356 -9.95 2.95 -16.26
N VAL A 357 -8.71 2.55 -16.52
CA VAL A 357 -7.80 3.31 -17.38
C VAL A 357 -8.23 3.12 -18.82
N VAL A 358 -8.69 4.20 -19.44
CA VAL A 358 -9.23 4.19 -20.81
C VAL A 358 -8.12 4.14 -21.87
N ASP A 359 -8.41 3.57 -23.03
CA ASP A 359 -7.50 3.63 -24.19
C ASP A 359 -7.45 5.07 -24.75
N PRO A 360 -6.27 5.72 -24.87
CA PRO A 360 -6.13 7.04 -25.50
C PRO A 360 -6.65 7.13 -26.95
N TYR A 361 -6.88 6.00 -27.62
CA TYR A 361 -7.47 5.98 -28.96
C TYR A 361 -8.97 5.68 -28.98
N ASN A 362 -9.54 5.19 -27.88
CA ASN A 362 -10.98 4.91 -27.74
C ASN A 362 -11.39 4.83 -26.27
N ASP A 363 -12.03 5.88 -25.79
CA ASP A 363 -12.43 6.03 -24.39
C ASP A 363 -13.46 4.99 -23.90
N ASN A 364 -14.04 4.17 -24.80
CA ASN A 364 -14.99 3.12 -24.44
C ASN A 364 -14.32 1.79 -24.03
N PHE A 365 -13.01 1.65 -24.23
CA PHE A 365 -12.29 0.41 -23.93
C PHE A 365 -11.24 0.62 -22.86
N ASN A 366 -10.96 -0.44 -22.10
CA ASN A 366 -9.83 -0.43 -21.21
C ASN A 366 -8.53 -0.40 -22.02
N VAL A 367 -7.53 0.27 -21.48
CA VAL A 367 -6.23 0.44 -22.12
C VAL A 367 -5.55 -0.90 -22.46
N LEU A 368 -5.89 -1.98 -21.76
CA LEU A 368 -5.33 -3.32 -21.96
C LEU A 368 -6.09 -4.17 -22.99
N ASP A 369 -7.32 -3.78 -23.38
CA ASP A 369 -8.15 -4.52 -24.34
C ASP A 369 -7.54 -4.57 -25.75
N ARG A 370 -6.57 -3.68 -26.02
CA ARG A 370 -5.81 -3.65 -27.29
C ARG A 370 -4.92 -4.87 -27.48
N PHE A 371 -4.61 -5.62 -26.43
CA PHE A 371 -3.66 -6.72 -26.47
C PHE A 371 -4.37 -8.08 -26.45
N THR A 372 -3.87 -9.03 -27.23
CA THR A 372 -4.49 -10.36 -27.35
C THR A 372 -3.58 -11.47 -26.81
N PRO A 373 -3.97 -12.21 -25.76
CA PRO A 373 -3.22 -13.39 -25.31
C PRO A 373 -3.19 -14.49 -26.39
N PRO A 374 -2.23 -15.44 -26.36
CA PRO A 374 -1.22 -15.60 -25.33
C PRO A 374 -0.08 -14.58 -25.44
N PHE A 375 0.42 -14.14 -24.29
CA PHE A 375 1.60 -13.28 -24.20
C PHE A 375 2.89 -14.10 -24.18
N THR A 376 3.92 -13.62 -24.86
CA THR A 376 5.18 -14.34 -25.03
C THR A 376 6.39 -13.45 -24.75
N ILE A 377 7.44 -14.07 -24.24
CA ILE A 377 8.73 -13.43 -24.02
C ILE A 377 9.57 -13.61 -25.29
N ASN A 378 9.90 -12.49 -25.93
CA ASN A 378 10.81 -12.46 -27.06
C ASN A 378 12.22 -12.18 -26.56
N LEU A 379 13.07 -13.20 -26.68
CA LEU A 379 14.51 -13.08 -26.44
C LEU A 379 15.18 -12.33 -27.60
N PRO A 380 16.24 -11.56 -27.33
CA PRO A 380 17.01 -10.91 -28.37
C PRO A 380 17.61 -11.95 -29.31
N THR A 381 17.33 -11.84 -30.61
CA THR A 381 17.88 -12.71 -31.64
C THR A 381 19.38 -12.44 -31.77
N ASN A 382 20.23 -13.35 -31.29
CA ASN A 382 21.65 -13.34 -31.62
C ASN A 382 21.81 -13.77 -33.08
N ASN A 383 22.15 -12.83 -33.97
CA ASN A 383 22.47 -13.14 -35.37
C ASN A 383 23.83 -13.84 -35.56
N ASN A 384 24.45 -14.33 -34.47
CA ASN A 384 25.63 -15.19 -34.53
C ASN A 384 25.17 -16.60 -34.23
N ALA A 385 25.07 -17.39 -35.29
CA ALA A 385 24.92 -18.83 -35.22
C ALA A 385 26.09 -19.42 -34.43
N ASP A 386 25.81 -19.82 -33.19
CA ASP A 386 26.41 -20.92 -32.45
C ASP A 386 25.70 -20.93 -31.07
N ASP A 387 24.45 -21.42 -31.04
CA ASP A 387 23.73 -21.72 -29.80
C ASP A 387 24.34 -22.98 -29.15
N GLU A 388 25.58 -22.88 -28.70
CA GLU A 388 26.16 -23.86 -27.78
C GLU A 388 25.77 -23.44 -26.35
N TRP A 389 24.75 -24.10 -25.82
CA TRP A 389 24.39 -23.97 -24.40
C TRP A 389 25.55 -24.50 -23.55
N LEU A 390 26.33 -23.61 -22.97
CA LEU A 390 27.33 -23.96 -21.96
C LEU A 390 26.61 -24.38 -20.68
N TYR A 391 26.32 -25.68 -20.57
CA TYR A 391 25.91 -26.30 -19.32
C TYR A 391 27.09 -26.26 -18.34
N VAL A 392 27.05 -25.33 -17.39
CA VAL A 392 27.93 -25.37 -16.23
C VAL A 392 27.22 -26.23 -15.19
N ALA A 393 27.68 -27.47 -15.02
CA ALA A 393 27.23 -28.30 -13.93
C ALA A 393 27.52 -27.57 -12.60
N PRO A 394 26.61 -27.59 -11.61
CA PRO A 394 26.94 -27.07 -10.29
C PRO A 394 28.13 -27.84 -9.72
N ASP A 395 29.16 -27.13 -9.25
CA ASP A 395 30.42 -27.70 -8.75
C ASP A 395 30.28 -28.42 -7.38
N GLY A 396 29.07 -28.84 -7.03
CA GLY A 396 28.68 -29.32 -5.71
C GLY A 396 28.35 -28.19 -4.74
N GLU A 397 27.54 -28.50 -3.73
CA GLU A 397 27.37 -27.61 -2.58
C GLU A 397 28.74 -27.44 -1.92
N GLY A 398 29.22 -26.20 -1.85
CA GLY A 398 30.45 -25.88 -1.14
C GLY A 398 30.39 -26.45 0.27
N ILE A 399 31.51 -27.00 0.74
CA ILE A 399 31.63 -27.50 2.11
C ILE A 399 31.26 -26.34 3.04
N ASN A 400 30.20 -26.55 3.81
CA ASN A 400 29.71 -25.60 4.79
C ASN A 400 30.72 -25.54 5.94
N THR A 401 31.85 -24.85 5.72
CA THR A 401 32.79 -24.54 6.80
C THR A 401 32.19 -23.38 7.57
N GLY A 402 31.32 -23.73 8.53
CA GLY A 402 30.86 -22.81 9.54
C GLY A 402 32.07 -22.14 10.20
N LEU A 403 32.26 -20.87 9.88
CA LEU A 403 33.09 -19.91 10.60
C LEU A 403 32.23 -18.67 10.86
#